data_AF-A0A497B6D7-F1
#
_entry.id   AF-A0A497B6D7-F1
#
_cell.length_a   1.000
_cell.length_b   1.000
_cell.length_c   1.000
_cell.angle_alpha   90.00
_cell.angle_beta   90.00
_cell.angle_gamma   90.00
#
_symmetry.space_group_name_H-M   'P 1'
#
loop_
_entity.id
_entity.type
_entity.pdbx_description
1 polymer ?
#
loop_
_entity_poly.entity_id
_entity_poly.type
_entity_poly.pdbx_seq_one_letter_code
_entity_poly.pdbx_strand_id
1 'polypeptide(L)'
;MQLIDKFSQAHVTAESLITIGAFDGVHRGHQYLIRNLVHEAHNMGFLAGLITFHPHPSVVLNPSNPTKYITTPGEKAALLEKLDLDIVAILPFDEEMARMPAKDFMALVCKHLNLRELWVGADFALGYKREGDVQALREIGRQLGFSVHVVEPLYYEGEIISSTRIRRLLEEGDVRKAAQLLGRYYSLAGEVVRGEGRGKALGFPTANLEVRPERAIPADSVYVTYVRLGEKRFRGVTNVGVRPTFDGGKRLVETYILDFDADLYGCDLVVEFVERLRPERKFASIEALKAQIKNDVAQARRILAAEASAGGIENMLGPVYTPSTRRFEEIDHTADRAIKVYGATLEDIFANAAYGMFSIMAELEDVKPEVTREVEVNAYDIESLLVEWLNELLFLHETEGELYRDFEVYHLDENTVKARVRGGKGHPTRAKVKAATYHDLELKNLGKGYEAIIVFDT
;
A
#
# COMPACT_ATOMS: atom_id res chain seq x y z
N MET A 1 18.43 -8.05 -11.40
CA MET A 1 17.06 -8.57 -11.62
C MET A 1 17.01 -9.46 -12.87
N GLN A 2 16.64 -10.73 -12.70
CA GLN A 2 16.26 -11.65 -13.78
C GLN A 2 14.76 -11.54 -14.02
N LEU A 3 14.34 -11.24 -15.26
CA LEU A 3 12.93 -11.26 -15.66
C LEU A 3 12.64 -12.56 -16.41
N ILE A 4 11.66 -13.33 -15.93
CA ILE A 4 11.25 -14.61 -16.54
C ILE A 4 9.75 -14.62 -16.81
N ASP A 5 9.34 -15.35 -17.85
CA ASP A 5 7.92 -15.60 -18.16
C ASP A 5 7.51 -17.07 -17.98
N LYS A 6 8.49 -17.95 -17.72
CA LYS A 6 8.30 -19.37 -17.44
C LYS A 6 9.30 -19.86 -16.42
N PHE A 7 8.88 -20.78 -15.54
CA PHE A 7 9.75 -21.38 -14.53
C PHE A 7 10.99 -22.08 -15.11
N SER A 8 10.92 -22.62 -16.33
CA SER A 8 12.05 -23.27 -16.99
C SER A 8 13.20 -22.33 -17.34
N GLN A 9 12.97 -21.02 -17.35
CA GLN A 9 13.99 -19.98 -17.57
C GLN A 9 14.69 -19.56 -16.28
N ALA A 10 14.17 -19.98 -15.12
CA ALA A 10 14.73 -19.62 -13.83
C ALA A 10 16.12 -20.26 -13.66
N HIS A 11 17.12 -19.43 -13.34
CA HIS A 11 18.48 -19.88 -13.08
C HIS A 11 18.85 -19.56 -11.63
N VAL A 12 18.15 -20.23 -10.71
CA VAL A 12 18.25 -19.95 -9.28
C VAL A 12 19.19 -20.96 -8.62
N THR A 13 20.31 -20.46 -8.09
CA THR A 13 21.35 -21.29 -7.46
C THR A 13 21.45 -21.10 -5.94
N ALA A 14 20.72 -20.14 -5.39
CA ALA A 14 20.65 -19.84 -3.96
C ALA A 14 19.21 -19.96 -3.46
N GLU A 15 19.00 -20.06 -2.14
CA GLU A 15 17.66 -20.02 -1.55
C GLU A 15 17.00 -18.66 -1.79
N SER A 16 15.67 -18.61 -1.81
CA SER A 16 14.92 -17.39 -2.08
C SER A 16 13.75 -17.15 -1.13
N LEU A 17 13.47 -15.87 -0.89
CA LEU A 17 12.19 -15.39 -0.36
C LEU A 17 11.37 -14.92 -1.54
N ILE A 18 10.15 -15.43 -1.66
CA ILE A 18 9.25 -15.10 -2.78
C ILE A 18 7.98 -14.47 -2.25
N THR A 19 7.50 -13.43 -2.93
CA THR A 19 6.12 -12.96 -2.82
C THR A 19 5.33 -13.24 -4.09
N ILE A 20 4.02 -13.45 -3.95
CA ILE A 20 3.14 -13.81 -5.07
C ILE A 20 1.92 -12.91 -5.04
N GLY A 21 1.52 -12.39 -6.21
CA GLY A 21 0.36 -11.51 -6.29
C GLY A 21 0.13 -10.86 -7.65
N ALA A 22 -1.02 -10.20 -7.78
CA ALA A 22 -1.33 -9.46 -9.00
C ALA A 22 -0.46 -8.21 -9.19
N PHE A 23 -0.05 -7.57 -8.08
CA PHE A 23 0.80 -6.37 -8.05
C PHE A 23 0.38 -5.24 -9.00
N ASP A 24 -0.90 -5.15 -9.35
CA ASP A 24 -1.38 -4.12 -10.29
C ASP A 24 -1.30 -2.74 -9.64
N GLY A 25 -0.60 -1.83 -10.31
CA GLY A 25 -0.32 -0.49 -9.80
C GLY A 25 0.94 -0.38 -8.95
N VAL A 26 1.51 -1.48 -8.43
CA VAL A 26 2.68 -1.47 -7.52
C VAL A 26 2.56 -0.32 -6.49
N HIS A 27 1.43 -0.28 -5.79
CA HIS A 27 1.11 0.79 -4.84
C HIS A 27 1.96 0.69 -3.58
N ARG A 28 1.86 1.68 -2.67
CA ARG A 28 2.68 1.73 -1.45
C ARG A 28 2.58 0.45 -0.61
N GLY A 29 1.39 -0.15 -0.51
CA GLY A 29 1.22 -1.46 0.15
C GLY A 29 2.08 -2.58 -0.48
N HIS A 30 2.11 -2.68 -1.81
CA HIS A 30 2.99 -3.63 -2.51
C HIS A 30 4.47 -3.29 -2.29
N GLN A 31 4.84 -2.01 -2.40
CA GLN A 31 6.22 -1.57 -2.20
C GLN A 31 6.71 -1.88 -0.78
N TYR A 32 5.85 -1.73 0.22
CA TYR A 32 6.16 -2.06 1.61
C TYR A 32 6.44 -3.56 1.77
N LEU A 33 5.55 -4.43 1.29
CA LEU A 33 5.76 -5.87 1.30
C LEU A 33 7.08 -6.24 0.61
N ILE A 34 7.29 -5.73 -0.60
CA ILE A 34 8.47 -6.06 -1.40
C ILE A 34 9.75 -5.58 -0.73
N ARG A 35 9.80 -4.34 -0.19
CA ARG A 35 10.99 -3.82 0.48
C ARG A 35 11.36 -4.63 1.72
N ASN A 36 10.39 -5.07 2.52
CA ASN A 36 10.68 -5.92 3.68
C ASN A 36 11.21 -7.30 3.26
N LEU A 37 10.59 -7.92 2.25
CA LEU A 37 11.09 -9.18 1.69
C LEU A 37 12.51 -9.03 1.15
N VAL A 38 12.80 -7.96 0.42
CA VAL A 38 14.13 -7.70 -0.16
C VAL A 38 15.17 -7.50 0.94
N HIS A 39 14.83 -6.68 1.94
CA HIS A 39 15.68 -6.46 3.10
C HIS A 39 16.03 -7.77 3.82
N GLU A 40 15.02 -8.59 4.12
CA GLU A 40 15.24 -9.85 4.84
C GLU A 40 16.00 -10.87 4.00
N ALA A 41 15.64 -11.01 2.72
CA ALA A 41 16.33 -11.94 1.81
C ALA A 41 17.82 -11.61 1.74
N HIS A 42 18.16 -10.34 1.51
CA HIS A 42 19.54 -9.90 1.39
C HIS A 42 20.31 -10.01 2.71
N ASN A 43 19.68 -9.77 3.86
CA ASN A 43 20.29 -10.00 5.18
C ASN A 43 20.64 -11.48 5.42
N MET A 44 19.82 -12.40 4.90
CA MET A 44 20.06 -13.85 4.99
C MET A 44 21.01 -14.39 3.90
N GLY A 45 21.43 -13.55 2.95
CA GLY A 45 22.19 -13.99 1.77
C GLY A 45 21.35 -14.79 0.76
N PHE A 46 20.03 -14.62 0.80
CA PHE A 46 19.05 -15.22 -0.10
C PHE A 46 18.64 -14.26 -1.22
N LEU A 47 18.01 -14.82 -2.25
CA LEU A 47 17.47 -14.05 -3.37
C LEU A 47 16.07 -13.53 -3.06
N ALA A 48 15.80 -12.29 -3.42
CA ALA A 48 14.50 -11.66 -3.32
C ALA A 48 13.72 -11.83 -4.64
N GLY A 49 12.59 -12.56 -4.61
CA GLY A 49 11.80 -12.82 -5.81
C GLY A 49 10.33 -12.42 -5.70
N LEU A 50 9.74 -12.14 -6.86
CA LEU A 50 8.32 -11.84 -7.00
C LEU A 50 7.71 -12.60 -8.16
N ILE A 51 6.56 -13.23 -7.92
CA ILE A 51 5.72 -13.84 -8.97
C ILE A 51 4.47 -12.99 -9.17
N THR A 52 4.22 -12.63 -10.41
CA THR A 52 3.00 -11.98 -10.86
C THR A 52 2.49 -12.60 -12.15
N PHE A 53 1.36 -12.10 -12.62
CA PHE A 53 0.56 -12.76 -13.65
C PHE A 53 0.14 -11.80 -14.75
N HIS A 54 0.17 -12.28 -15.99
CA HIS A 54 -0.43 -11.61 -17.14
C HIS A 54 -1.13 -12.63 -18.06
N PRO A 55 -2.40 -12.41 -18.45
CA PRO A 55 -3.32 -11.36 -17.99
C PRO A 55 -3.55 -11.40 -16.47
N HIS A 56 -4.12 -10.33 -15.92
CA HIS A 56 -4.51 -10.28 -14.51
C HIS A 56 -5.51 -11.42 -14.21
N PRO A 57 -5.39 -12.16 -13.09
CA PRO A 57 -6.24 -13.32 -12.81
C PRO A 57 -7.73 -13.05 -12.93
N SER A 58 -8.21 -11.89 -12.46
CA SER A 58 -9.62 -11.51 -12.58
C SER A 58 -10.14 -11.37 -14.01
N VAL A 59 -9.27 -11.10 -14.99
CA VAL A 59 -9.67 -11.00 -16.41
C VAL A 59 -10.02 -12.38 -16.96
N VAL A 60 -9.32 -13.42 -16.52
CA VAL A 60 -9.58 -14.81 -16.92
C VAL A 60 -10.72 -15.41 -16.12
N LEU A 61 -10.75 -15.14 -14.80
CA LEU A 61 -11.77 -15.67 -13.90
C LEU A 61 -13.13 -14.98 -14.05
N ASN A 62 -13.15 -13.73 -14.52
CA ASN A 62 -14.38 -12.95 -14.72
C ASN A 62 -14.33 -12.18 -16.06
N PRO A 63 -14.43 -12.89 -17.20
CA PRO A 63 -14.28 -12.28 -18.52
C PRO A 63 -15.44 -11.34 -18.90
N SER A 64 -16.60 -11.43 -18.22
CA SER A 64 -17.74 -10.55 -18.48
C SER A 64 -17.57 -9.14 -17.89
N ASN A 65 -16.74 -8.97 -16.87
CA ASN A 65 -16.41 -7.68 -16.28
C ASN A 65 -14.91 -7.60 -15.96
N PRO A 66 -14.05 -7.50 -16.99
CA PRO A 66 -12.61 -7.52 -16.80
C PRO A 66 -12.14 -6.28 -16.07
N THR A 67 -11.35 -6.49 -15.02
CA THR A 67 -10.73 -5.41 -14.27
C THR A 67 -9.84 -4.54 -15.16
N LYS A 68 -9.94 -3.22 -15.02
CA LYS A 68 -9.05 -2.26 -15.69
C LYS A 68 -7.68 -2.20 -15.02
N TYR A 69 -6.63 -2.18 -15.82
CA TYR A 69 -5.24 -2.20 -15.36
C TYR A 69 -4.77 -0.82 -14.93
N ILE A 70 -4.25 -0.73 -13.70
CA ILE A 70 -3.54 0.46 -13.20
C ILE A 70 -2.17 0.57 -13.88
N THR A 71 -1.51 -0.55 -14.15
CA THR A 71 -0.19 -0.61 -14.83
C THR A 71 -0.21 -1.61 -16.00
N THR A 72 0.42 -1.27 -17.12
CA THR A 72 0.75 -2.27 -18.16
C THR A 72 1.85 -3.21 -17.66
N PRO A 73 2.08 -4.38 -18.29
CA PRO A 73 3.19 -5.26 -17.92
C PRO A 73 4.55 -4.55 -17.94
N GLY A 74 4.82 -3.73 -18.98
CA GLY A 74 6.06 -2.96 -19.08
C GLY A 74 6.20 -1.90 -17.99
N GLU A 75 5.12 -1.17 -17.70
CA GLU A 75 5.12 -0.20 -16.58
C GLU A 75 5.32 -0.90 -15.23
N LYS A 76 4.67 -2.05 -15.02
CA LYS A 76 4.82 -2.85 -13.80
C LYS A 76 6.27 -3.31 -13.63
N ALA A 77 6.88 -3.86 -14.67
CA ALA A 77 8.29 -4.28 -14.66
C ALA A 77 9.22 -3.11 -14.30
N ALA A 78 9.05 -1.94 -14.94
CA ALA A 78 9.86 -0.76 -14.66
C ALA A 78 9.67 -0.19 -13.23
N LEU A 79 8.52 -0.45 -12.60
CA LEU A 79 8.28 -0.08 -11.20
C LEU A 79 8.92 -1.08 -10.23
N LEU A 80 8.84 -2.37 -10.55
CA LEU A 80 9.43 -3.45 -9.74
C LEU A 80 10.97 -3.43 -9.78
N GLU A 81 11.56 -3.04 -10.91
CA GLU A 81 13.02 -2.91 -11.06
C GLU A 81 13.64 -1.95 -10.02
N LYS A 82 12.88 -0.94 -9.59
CA LYS A 82 13.31 0.05 -8.58
C LYS A 82 13.25 -0.45 -7.14
N LEU A 83 12.85 -1.70 -6.93
CA LEU A 83 12.66 -2.30 -5.60
C LEU A 83 13.72 -3.37 -5.32
N ASP A 84 14.82 -3.40 -6.07
CA ASP A 84 15.98 -4.26 -5.83
C ASP A 84 15.66 -5.76 -5.76
N LEU A 85 14.65 -6.19 -6.53
CA LEU A 85 14.32 -7.60 -6.70
C LEU A 85 15.40 -8.31 -7.54
N ASP A 86 15.79 -9.50 -7.09
CA ASP A 86 16.69 -10.37 -7.84
C ASP A 86 15.96 -11.09 -8.96
N ILE A 87 14.70 -11.49 -8.74
CA ILE A 87 13.89 -12.26 -9.70
C ILE A 87 12.48 -11.67 -9.80
N VAL A 88 12.01 -11.46 -11.03
CA VAL A 88 10.61 -11.15 -11.32
C VAL A 88 10.08 -12.18 -12.33
N ALA A 89 9.09 -12.96 -11.93
CA ALA A 89 8.39 -13.88 -12.80
C ALA A 89 7.03 -13.29 -13.19
N ILE A 90 6.82 -12.98 -14.47
CA ILE A 90 5.51 -12.57 -15.02
C ILE A 90 4.95 -13.78 -15.77
N LEU A 91 4.27 -14.65 -15.03
CA LEU A 91 3.77 -15.91 -15.58
C LEU A 91 2.48 -15.69 -16.37
N PRO A 92 2.26 -16.47 -17.45
CA PRO A 92 0.97 -16.51 -18.11
C PRO A 92 -0.09 -17.00 -17.12
N PHE A 93 -1.23 -16.31 -17.08
CA PHE A 93 -2.41 -16.78 -16.36
C PHE A 93 -3.49 -17.12 -17.35
N ASP A 94 -3.70 -18.41 -17.57
CA ASP A 94 -4.70 -18.97 -18.47
C ASP A 94 -5.65 -19.91 -17.69
N GLU A 95 -6.54 -20.59 -18.40
CA GLU A 95 -7.46 -21.55 -17.77
C GLU A 95 -6.75 -22.73 -17.09
N GLU A 96 -5.58 -23.13 -17.59
CA GLU A 96 -4.79 -24.22 -17.00
C GLU A 96 -4.23 -23.77 -15.64
N MET A 97 -3.58 -22.60 -15.61
CA MET A 97 -3.09 -21.98 -14.37
C MET A 97 -4.23 -21.74 -13.36
N ALA A 98 -5.40 -21.29 -13.83
CA ALA A 98 -6.56 -21.04 -12.97
C ALA A 98 -7.12 -22.33 -12.32
N ARG A 99 -6.90 -23.50 -12.94
CA ARG A 99 -7.36 -24.80 -12.45
C ARG A 99 -6.28 -25.57 -11.68
N MET A 100 -5.07 -25.04 -11.58
CA MET A 100 -3.96 -25.67 -10.88
C MET A 100 -4.19 -25.69 -9.36
N PRO A 101 -4.09 -26.85 -8.68
CA PRO A 101 -4.14 -26.93 -7.23
C PRO A 101 -3.03 -26.12 -6.56
N ALA A 102 -3.31 -25.61 -5.35
CA ALA A 102 -2.35 -24.79 -4.61
C ALA A 102 -1.02 -25.51 -4.37
N LYS A 103 -1.10 -26.79 -4.00
CA LYS A 103 0.06 -27.65 -3.72
C LYS A 103 0.94 -27.86 -4.94
N ASP A 104 0.33 -28.08 -6.10
CA ASP A 104 1.05 -28.33 -7.35
C ASP A 104 1.78 -27.07 -7.82
N PHE A 105 1.11 -25.92 -7.73
CA PHE A 105 1.72 -24.63 -8.03
C PHE A 105 2.91 -24.36 -7.11
N MET A 106 2.75 -24.53 -5.79
CA MET A 106 3.84 -24.32 -4.85
C MET A 106 5.00 -25.31 -5.04
N ALA A 107 4.72 -26.55 -5.46
CA ALA A 107 5.78 -27.50 -5.81
C ALA A 107 6.64 -27.02 -7.00
N LEU A 108 6.02 -26.38 -8.01
CA LEU A 108 6.76 -25.74 -9.10
C LEU A 108 7.62 -24.57 -8.59
N VAL A 109 7.05 -23.73 -7.72
CA VAL A 109 7.77 -22.60 -7.11
C VAL A 109 8.99 -23.09 -6.32
N CYS A 110 8.83 -24.06 -5.41
CA CYS A 110 9.94 -24.64 -4.66
C CYS A 110 11.01 -25.22 -5.57
N LYS A 111 10.61 -26.01 -6.58
CA LYS A 111 11.52 -26.68 -7.51
C LYS A 111 12.35 -25.70 -8.35
N HIS A 112 11.73 -24.64 -8.86
CA HIS A 112 12.35 -23.76 -9.85
C HIS A 112 12.95 -22.49 -9.26
N LEU A 113 12.47 -22.05 -8.09
CA LEU A 113 12.95 -20.83 -7.43
C LEU A 113 13.64 -21.10 -6.10
N ASN A 114 13.81 -22.35 -5.68
CA ASN A 114 14.46 -22.72 -4.41
C ASN A 114 13.87 -21.94 -3.22
N LEU A 115 12.54 -21.98 -3.11
CA LEU A 115 11.75 -21.23 -2.14
C LEU A 115 12.09 -21.66 -0.71
N ARG A 116 12.48 -20.70 0.12
CA ARG A 116 12.63 -20.87 1.57
C ARG A 116 11.48 -20.27 2.35
N GLU A 117 11.04 -19.06 1.97
CA GLU A 117 9.90 -18.42 2.61
C GLU A 117 8.98 -17.71 1.64
N LEU A 118 7.68 -17.84 1.87
CA LEU A 118 6.62 -17.19 1.12
C LEU A 118 6.08 -15.99 1.90
N TRP A 119 6.25 -14.79 1.35
CA TRP A 119 5.78 -13.54 1.97
C TRP A 119 4.51 -13.03 1.29
N VAL A 120 3.41 -12.92 2.04
CA VAL A 120 2.08 -12.62 1.49
C VAL A 120 1.27 -11.71 2.42
N GLY A 121 0.23 -11.06 1.91
CA GLY A 121 -0.72 -10.33 2.76
C GLY A 121 -1.69 -11.26 3.51
N ALA A 122 -2.36 -10.76 4.55
CA ALA A 122 -3.29 -11.53 5.37
C ALA A 122 -4.44 -12.18 4.57
N ASP A 123 -4.99 -11.47 3.58
CA ASP A 123 -6.11 -11.95 2.73
C ASP A 123 -5.64 -12.75 1.50
N PHE A 124 -4.36 -13.13 1.46
CA PHE A 124 -3.80 -13.83 0.30
C PHE A 124 -4.36 -15.26 0.18
N ALA A 125 -4.67 -15.62 -1.06
CA ALA A 125 -5.00 -17.01 -1.41
C ALA A 125 -4.62 -17.30 -2.86
N LEU A 126 -4.24 -18.54 -3.14
CA LEU A 126 -3.91 -19.06 -4.46
C LEU A 126 -4.53 -20.43 -4.73
N GLY A 127 -4.27 -20.98 -5.92
CA GLY A 127 -4.74 -22.31 -6.31
C GLY A 127 -6.19 -22.33 -6.78
N TYR A 128 -6.63 -23.48 -7.28
CA TYR A 128 -7.96 -23.67 -7.80
C TYR A 128 -9.02 -23.27 -6.77
N LYS A 129 -9.94 -22.39 -7.18
CA LYS A 129 -10.99 -21.83 -6.31
C LYS A 129 -10.47 -21.19 -5.00
N ARG A 130 -9.23 -20.67 -5.01
CA ARG A 130 -8.60 -20.01 -3.85
C ARG A 130 -8.43 -20.94 -2.65
N GLU A 131 -8.28 -22.25 -2.87
CA GLU A 131 -8.12 -23.25 -1.80
C GLU A 131 -6.84 -23.10 -0.97
N GLY A 132 -5.82 -22.42 -1.51
CA GLY A 132 -4.55 -22.17 -0.85
C GLY A 132 -4.55 -20.82 -0.12
N ASP A 133 -5.32 -20.70 0.96
CA ASP A 133 -5.23 -19.57 1.90
C ASP A 133 -3.97 -19.67 2.78
N VAL A 134 -3.75 -18.69 3.66
CA VAL A 134 -2.57 -18.64 4.56
C VAL A 134 -2.43 -19.92 5.40
N GLN A 135 -3.52 -20.46 5.92
CA GLN A 135 -3.47 -21.66 6.76
C GLN A 135 -3.12 -22.90 5.93
N ALA A 136 -3.75 -23.06 4.77
CA ALA A 136 -3.46 -24.14 3.83
C ALA A 136 -2.01 -24.07 3.33
N LEU A 137 -1.51 -22.86 3.03
CA LEU A 137 -0.12 -22.65 2.60
C LEU A 137 0.89 -22.99 3.69
N ARG A 138 0.58 -22.77 4.97
CA ARG A 138 1.43 -23.24 6.08
C ARG A 138 1.52 -24.76 6.18
N GLU A 139 0.42 -25.47 5.92
CA GLU A 139 0.42 -26.95 5.84
C GLU A 139 1.21 -27.44 4.62
N ILE A 140 0.99 -26.84 3.45
CA ILE A 140 1.76 -27.14 2.23
C ILE A 140 3.24 -26.85 2.46
N GLY A 141 3.58 -25.75 3.14
CA GLY A 141 4.94 -25.37 3.50
C GLY A 141 5.63 -26.39 4.38
N ARG A 142 4.95 -26.96 5.38
CA ARG A 142 5.48 -28.07 6.19
C ARG A 142 5.83 -29.31 5.36
N GLN A 143 5.10 -29.56 4.27
CA GLN A 143 5.34 -30.71 3.38
C GLN A 143 6.44 -30.43 2.34
N LEU A 144 6.54 -29.19 1.84
CA LEU A 144 7.43 -28.80 0.75
C LEU A 144 8.71 -28.08 1.19
N GLY A 145 8.87 -27.77 2.48
CA GLY A 145 10.09 -27.21 3.07
C GLY A 145 10.19 -25.68 3.06
N PHE A 146 9.06 -24.96 3.08
CA PHE A 146 9.04 -23.49 3.18
C PHE A 146 8.17 -22.98 4.34
N SER A 147 8.45 -21.78 4.83
CA SER A 147 7.63 -21.05 5.81
C SER A 147 6.75 -19.99 5.14
N VAL A 148 5.66 -19.58 5.80
CA VAL A 148 4.78 -18.51 5.31
C VAL A 148 4.84 -17.34 6.29
N HIS A 149 5.25 -16.18 5.78
CA HIS A 149 5.27 -14.91 6.50
C HIS A 149 4.14 -14.01 6.03
N VAL A 150 3.36 -13.51 6.98
CA VAL A 150 2.22 -12.63 6.70
C VAL A 150 2.65 -11.20 6.96
N VAL A 151 2.46 -10.34 5.95
CA VAL A 151 2.74 -8.91 6.04
C VAL A 151 1.42 -8.17 6.18
N GLU A 152 1.33 -7.37 7.24
CA GLU A 152 0.18 -6.52 7.49
C GLU A 152 0.00 -5.45 6.40
N PRO A 153 -1.25 -5.14 6.00
CA PRO A 153 -1.50 -4.14 4.99
C PRO A 153 -1.16 -2.73 5.48
N LEU A 154 -0.82 -1.85 4.53
CA LEU A 154 -0.70 -0.42 4.80
C LEU A 154 -2.07 0.25 4.83
N TYR A 155 -2.22 1.21 5.73
CA TYR A 155 -3.39 2.08 5.85
C TYR A 155 -3.04 3.53 5.50
N TYR A 156 -3.99 4.21 4.89
CA TYR A 156 -3.96 5.64 4.60
C TYR A 156 -5.35 6.23 4.81
N GLU A 157 -5.46 7.24 5.69
CA GLU A 157 -6.73 7.83 6.13
C GLU A 157 -7.70 6.77 6.70
N GLY A 158 -7.20 5.83 7.52
CA GLY A 158 -8.01 4.80 8.18
C GLY A 158 -8.46 3.63 7.29
N GLU A 159 -8.13 3.65 6.00
CA GLU A 159 -8.50 2.59 5.05
C GLU A 159 -7.27 1.92 4.43
N ILE A 160 -7.40 0.64 4.09
CA ILE A 160 -6.35 -0.16 3.44
C ILE A 160 -5.97 0.45 2.07
N ILE A 161 -4.67 0.47 1.79
CA ILE A 161 -4.13 0.78 0.46
C ILE A 161 -4.25 -0.47 -0.43
N SER A 162 -5.13 -0.42 -1.43
CA SER A 162 -5.36 -1.52 -2.37
C SER A 162 -5.56 -1.06 -3.82
N SER A 163 -5.29 -1.95 -4.79
CA SER A 163 -5.59 -1.69 -6.21
C SER A 163 -7.08 -1.39 -6.44
N THR A 164 -8.00 -2.02 -5.68
CA THR A 164 -9.44 -1.75 -5.77
C THR A 164 -9.76 -0.31 -5.38
N ARG A 165 -9.21 0.17 -4.25
CA ARG A 165 -9.38 1.57 -3.81
C ARG A 165 -8.80 2.55 -4.81
N ILE A 166 -7.62 2.26 -5.38
CA ILE A 166 -7.00 3.11 -6.39
C ILE A 166 -7.86 3.20 -7.65
N ARG A 167 -8.40 2.08 -8.16
CA ARG A 167 -9.30 2.12 -9.34
C ARG A 167 -10.54 2.96 -9.08
N ARG A 168 -11.15 2.82 -7.90
CA ARG A 168 -12.29 3.64 -7.48
C ARG A 168 -11.94 5.14 -7.48
N LEU A 169 -10.80 5.51 -6.90
CA LEU A 169 -10.35 6.92 -6.89
C LEU A 169 -10.14 7.46 -8.32
N LEU A 170 -9.59 6.65 -9.23
CA LEU A 170 -9.46 7.02 -10.64
C LEU A 170 -10.84 7.19 -11.31
N GLU A 171 -11.78 6.27 -11.07
CA GLU A 171 -13.17 6.34 -11.56
C GLU A 171 -13.92 7.58 -11.04
N GLU A 172 -13.61 8.03 -9.83
CA GLU A 172 -14.15 9.27 -9.23
C GLU A 172 -13.39 10.54 -9.70
N GLY A 173 -12.22 10.37 -10.32
CA GLY A 173 -11.36 11.44 -10.82
C GLY A 173 -10.44 12.03 -9.74
N ASP A 174 -10.35 11.42 -8.55
CA ASP A 174 -9.44 11.82 -7.48
C ASP A 174 -8.03 11.25 -7.71
N VAL A 175 -7.39 11.79 -8.75
CA VAL A 175 -6.02 11.42 -9.14
C VAL A 175 -4.99 11.80 -8.08
N ARG A 176 -5.30 12.78 -7.22
CA ARG A 176 -4.42 13.26 -6.15
C ARG A 176 -4.32 12.24 -5.04
N LYS A 177 -5.46 11.75 -4.52
CA LYS A 177 -5.47 10.65 -3.54
C LYS A 177 -4.93 9.36 -4.14
N ALA A 178 -5.26 9.05 -5.39
CA ALA A 178 -4.68 7.90 -6.06
C ALA A 178 -3.15 7.97 -6.07
N ALA A 179 -2.58 9.16 -6.29
CA ALA A 179 -1.15 9.38 -6.27
C ALA A 179 -0.52 9.14 -4.87
N GLN A 180 -1.20 9.56 -3.80
CA GLN A 180 -0.78 9.29 -2.42
C GLN A 180 -0.76 7.80 -2.07
N LEU A 181 -1.71 7.03 -2.60
CA LEU A 181 -1.76 5.57 -2.44
C LEU A 181 -0.71 4.84 -3.29
N LEU A 182 -0.46 5.34 -4.50
CA LEU A 182 0.53 4.79 -5.43
C LEU A 182 1.97 5.14 -5.05
N GLY A 183 2.19 6.23 -4.33
CA GLY A 183 3.53 6.79 -4.08
C GLY A 183 4.10 7.54 -5.28
N ARG A 184 3.27 7.82 -6.30
CA ARG A 184 3.63 8.49 -7.57
C ARG A 184 2.38 8.95 -8.27
N TYR A 185 2.49 9.90 -9.21
CA TYR A 185 1.34 10.29 -10.03
C TYR A 185 0.88 9.10 -10.87
N TYR A 186 -0.44 8.94 -10.98
CA TYR A 186 -1.00 8.01 -11.95
C TYR A 186 -0.62 8.46 -13.35
N SER A 187 -0.28 7.53 -14.23
CA SER A 187 0.18 7.87 -15.59
C SER A 187 -0.49 7.03 -16.66
N LEU A 188 -0.72 7.63 -17.82
CA LEU A 188 -1.13 6.95 -19.04
C LEU A 188 -0.04 7.14 -20.10
N ALA A 189 0.38 6.03 -20.71
CA ALA A 189 1.28 6.04 -21.85
C ALA A 189 0.51 5.71 -23.13
N GLY A 190 0.92 6.31 -24.25
CA GLY A 190 0.37 6.02 -25.57
C GLY A 190 1.07 6.77 -26.69
N GLU A 191 0.82 6.33 -27.91
CA GLU A 191 1.25 7.02 -29.13
C GLU A 191 0.36 8.23 -29.38
N VAL A 192 0.94 9.33 -29.86
CA VAL A 192 0.19 10.50 -30.31
C VAL A 192 -0.37 10.25 -31.70
N VAL A 193 -1.70 10.16 -31.78
CA VAL A 193 -2.43 9.91 -33.02
C VAL A 193 -3.08 11.20 -33.56
N ARG A 194 -3.49 11.16 -34.82
CA ARG A 194 -4.22 12.28 -35.44
C ARG A 194 -5.61 12.43 -34.84
N GLY A 195 -5.84 13.56 -34.17
CA GLY A 195 -7.16 14.02 -33.78
C GLY A 195 -7.84 14.90 -34.84
N GLU A 196 -8.94 15.55 -34.47
CA GLU A 196 -9.67 16.46 -35.38
C GLU A 196 -9.00 17.83 -35.58
N GLY A 197 -7.87 18.09 -34.91
CA GLY A 197 -7.10 19.33 -35.06
C GLY A 197 -7.79 20.60 -34.54
N ARG A 198 -8.94 20.49 -33.86
CA ARG A 198 -9.72 21.63 -33.34
C ARG A 198 -8.90 22.52 -32.40
N GLY A 199 -8.06 21.93 -31.55
CA GLY A 199 -7.19 22.68 -30.64
C GLY A 199 -6.27 23.66 -31.36
N LYS A 200 -5.69 23.25 -32.50
CA LYS A 200 -4.79 24.10 -33.30
C LYS A 200 -5.52 25.34 -33.84
N ALA A 201 -6.74 25.19 -34.33
CA ALA A 201 -7.58 26.31 -34.78
C ALA A 201 -7.98 27.27 -33.63
N LEU A 202 -7.99 26.79 -32.39
CA LEU A 202 -8.29 27.58 -31.19
C LEU A 202 -7.06 28.28 -30.60
N GLY A 203 -5.85 27.97 -31.08
CA GLY A 203 -4.58 28.46 -30.52
C GLY A 203 -4.03 27.60 -29.38
N PHE A 204 -4.56 26.39 -29.19
CA PHE A 204 -4.17 25.43 -28.15
C PHE A 204 -3.99 24.03 -28.77
N PRO A 205 -2.91 23.78 -29.53
CA PRO A 205 -2.69 22.49 -30.19
C PRO A 205 -2.62 21.34 -29.17
N THR A 206 -3.56 20.40 -29.23
CA THR A 206 -3.60 19.21 -28.36
C THR A 206 -3.05 17.97 -29.06
N ALA A 207 -2.30 17.16 -28.31
CA ALA A 207 -1.91 15.81 -28.71
C ALA A 207 -2.98 14.82 -28.24
N ASN A 208 -3.49 13.99 -29.16
CA ASN A 208 -4.46 12.93 -28.86
C ASN A 208 -3.68 11.66 -28.53
N LEU A 209 -3.85 11.13 -27.32
CA LEU A 209 -3.15 9.96 -26.83
C LEU A 209 -3.98 8.70 -27.08
N GLU A 210 -3.45 7.75 -27.84
CA GLU A 210 -4.07 6.43 -28.02
C GLU A 210 -3.74 5.56 -26.80
N VAL A 211 -4.71 5.47 -25.88
CA VAL A 211 -4.57 4.69 -24.65
C VAL A 211 -5.16 3.30 -24.85
N ARG A 212 -4.44 2.28 -24.39
CA ARG A 212 -4.90 0.89 -24.42
C ARG A 212 -6.27 0.73 -23.72
N PRO A 213 -7.24 0.01 -24.31
CA PRO A 213 -8.61 -0.05 -23.79
C PRO A 213 -8.74 -0.77 -22.45
N GLU A 214 -7.74 -1.56 -22.07
CA GLU A 214 -7.71 -2.26 -20.78
C GLU A 214 -7.27 -1.34 -19.62
N ARG A 215 -6.80 -0.11 -19.89
CA ARG A 215 -6.29 0.82 -18.87
C ARG A 215 -7.39 1.42 -18.01
N ALA A 216 -7.07 1.69 -16.74
CA ALA A 216 -7.92 2.44 -15.83
C ALA A 216 -7.82 3.96 -16.13
N ILE A 217 -8.64 4.46 -17.05
CA ILE A 217 -8.64 5.89 -17.40
C ILE A 217 -9.39 6.69 -16.31
N PRO A 218 -8.83 7.78 -15.74
CA PRO A 218 -9.51 8.61 -14.74
C PRO A 218 -10.83 9.19 -15.24
N ALA A 219 -11.76 9.62 -14.38
CA ALA A 219 -13.08 10.18 -14.74
C ALA A 219 -13.04 11.31 -15.81
N ASP A 220 -14.15 11.55 -16.50
CA ASP A 220 -14.22 12.62 -17.51
C ASP A 220 -14.05 13.98 -16.85
N SER A 221 -12.97 14.68 -17.20
CA SER A 221 -12.55 15.92 -16.56
C SER A 221 -11.37 16.57 -17.26
N VAL A 222 -11.10 17.82 -16.90
CA VAL A 222 -9.82 18.48 -17.17
C VAL A 222 -8.89 18.31 -15.97
N TYR A 223 -7.65 17.93 -16.23
CA TYR A 223 -6.62 17.64 -15.24
C TYR A 223 -5.37 18.50 -15.46
N VAL A 224 -4.73 18.88 -14.36
CA VAL A 224 -3.34 19.33 -14.34
C VAL A 224 -2.45 18.11 -14.51
N THR A 225 -1.49 18.20 -15.42
CA THR A 225 -0.62 17.07 -15.75
C THR A 225 0.83 17.49 -15.95
N TYR A 226 1.73 16.54 -15.77
CA TYR A 226 3.03 16.57 -16.41
C TYR A 226 2.99 15.68 -17.66
N VAL A 227 3.71 16.06 -18.71
CA VAL A 227 3.81 15.30 -19.96
C VAL A 227 5.27 14.99 -20.21
N ARG A 228 5.60 13.69 -20.29
CA ARG A 228 6.95 13.24 -20.59
C ARG A 228 7.07 12.85 -22.05
N LEU A 229 8.12 13.36 -22.70
CA LEU A 229 8.56 13.01 -24.04
C LEU A 229 10.03 12.62 -23.93
N GLY A 230 10.30 11.31 -24.00
CA GLY A 230 11.60 10.75 -23.61
C GLY A 230 11.95 11.08 -22.15
N GLU A 231 13.12 11.68 -21.95
CA GLU A 231 13.60 12.10 -20.62
C GLU A 231 13.09 13.49 -20.20
N LYS A 232 12.56 14.28 -21.15
CA LYS A 232 12.09 15.63 -20.85
C LYS A 232 10.68 15.58 -20.27
N ARG A 233 10.44 16.39 -19.25
CA ARG A 233 9.15 16.55 -18.58
C ARG A 233 8.63 17.97 -18.76
N PHE A 234 7.44 18.09 -19.33
CA PHE A 234 6.76 19.34 -19.61
C PHE A 234 5.52 19.48 -18.73
N ARG A 235 5.02 20.71 -18.62
CA ARG A 235 3.75 21.01 -17.95
C ARG A 235 2.62 20.83 -18.95
N GLY A 236 1.48 20.31 -18.51
CA GLY A 236 0.35 20.02 -19.39
C GLY A 236 -1.00 20.25 -18.75
N VAL A 237 -2.02 20.48 -19.59
CA VAL A 237 -3.44 20.36 -19.22
C VAL A 237 -4.03 19.26 -20.08
N THR A 238 -4.62 18.25 -19.43
CA THR A 238 -5.16 17.08 -20.12
C THR A 238 -6.67 17.01 -19.95
N ASN A 239 -7.40 16.90 -21.06
CA ASN A 239 -8.82 16.59 -21.06
C ASN A 239 -9.01 15.08 -21.23
N VAL A 240 -9.83 14.50 -20.36
CA VAL A 240 -10.35 13.14 -20.53
C VAL A 240 -11.85 13.26 -20.77
N GLY A 241 -12.34 12.71 -21.87
CA GLY A 241 -13.74 12.83 -22.23
C GLY A 241 -14.21 11.78 -23.23
N VAL A 242 -15.51 11.79 -23.54
CA VAL A 242 -16.15 10.83 -24.45
C VAL A 242 -16.51 11.51 -25.77
N ARG A 243 -16.29 10.84 -26.91
CA ARG A 243 -16.87 11.27 -28.19
C ARG A 243 -18.37 10.96 -28.23
N PRO A 244 -19.25 11.97 -28.38
CA PRO A 244 -20.70 11.74 -28.35
C PRO A 244 -21.31 11.06 -29.60
N THR A 245 -20.55 10.49 -30.55
CA THR A 245 -21.14 9.90 -31.78
C THR A 245 -20.30 8.79 -32.45
N PHE A 246 -21.04 7.85 -33.07
CA PHE A 246 -20.71 6.69 -33.94
C PHE A 246 -19.70 5.62 -33.48
N ASP A 247 -18.66 5.91 -32.68
CA ASP A 247 -17.62 4.92 -32.30
C ASP A 247 -17.85 4.27 -30.91
N GLY A 248 -19.10 4.14 -30.48
CA GLY A 248 -19.44 3.35 -29.27
C GLY A 248 -18.93 3.91 -27.94
N GLY A 249 -18.63 5.22 -27.83
CA GLY A 249 -18.27 5.85 -26.56
C GLY A 249 -16.79 5.71 -26.15
N LYS A 250 -15.88 5.57 -27.12
CA LYS A 250 -14.42 5.58 -26.85
C LYS A 250 -14.02 6.86 -26.10
N ARG A 251 -13.34 6.69 -24.96
CA ARG A 251 -12.77 7.78 -24.17
C ARG A 251 -11.51 8.29 -24.84
N LEU A 252 -11.39 9.60 -24.99
CA LEU A 252 -10.23 10.30 -25.51
C LEU A 252 -9.42 10.89 -24.37
N VAL A 253 -8.10 10.87 -24.52
CA VAL A 253 -7.17 11.57 -23.64
C VAL A 253 -6.41 12.57 -24.51
N GLU A 254 -6.71 13.85 -24.33
CA GLU A 254 -6.11 14.94 -25.11
C GLU A 254 -5.28 15.84 -24.21
N THR A 255 -4.00 16.01 -24.52
CA THR A 255 -3.10 16.83 -23.71
C THR A 255 -2.63 18.07 -24.46
N TYR A 256 -2.76 19.23 -23.82
CA TYR A 256 -2.14 20.49 -24.24
C TYR A 256 -0.83 20.66 -23.48
N ILE A 257 0.30 20.57 -24.18
CA ILE A 257 1.63 20.78 -23.59
C ILE A 257 1.92 22.28 -23.57
N LEU A 258 2.22 22.83 -22.38
CA LEU A 258 2.47 24.24 -22.19
C LEU A 258 3.84 24.63 -22.76
N ASP A 259 3.90 25.79 -23.42
CA ASP A 259 5.13 26.38 -23.97
C ASP A 259 5.89 25.45 -24.93
N PHE A 260 5.15 24.59 -25.63
CA PHE A 260 5.69 23.61 -26.54
C PHE A 260 5.10 23.77 -27.95
N ASP A 261 5.96 23.83 -28.95
CA ASP A 261 5.58 24.00 -30.35
C ASP A 261 6.46 23.10 -31.23
N ALA A 262 6.05 21.83 -31.37
CA ALA A 262 6.63 20.87 -32.29
C ALA A 262 5.59 19.81 -32.69
N ASP A 263 5.83 19.14 -33.81
CA ASP A 263 5.03 17.98 -34.22
C ASP A 263 5.33 16.78 -33.31
N LEU A 264 4.28 16.13 -32.84
CA LEU A 264 4.32 15.00 -31.92
C LEU A 264 3.73 13.72 -32.52
N TYR A 265 3.19 13.76 -33.75
CA TYR A 265 2.54 12.59 -34.33
C TYR A 265 3.51 11.39 -34.42
N GLY A 266 3.05 10.23 -33.93
CA GLY A 266 3.85 9.01 -33.86
C GLY A 266 4.85 8.96 -32.70
N CYS A 267 4.94 10.00 -31.87
CA CYS A 267 5.75 9.95 -30.65
C CYS A 267 4.99 9.27 -29.51
N ASP A 268 5.71 8.51 -28.69
CA ASP A 268 5.19 8.02 -27.41
C ASP A 268 5.24 9.12 -26.35
N LEU A 269 4.11 9.35 -25.68
CA LEU A 269 4.00 10.25 -24.55
C LEU A 269 3.57 9.50 -23.29
N VAL A 270 4.04 10.01 -22.15
CA VAL A 270 3.50 9.62 -20.84
C VAL A 270 2.88 10.85 -20.18
N VAL A 271 1.59 10.78 -19.89
CA VAL A 271 0.83 11.83 -19.20
C VAL A 271 0.64 11.43 -17.75
N GLU A 272 1.20 12.23 -16.83
CA GLU A 272 1.14 12.03 -15.38
C GLU A 272 0.11 12.98 -14.76
N PHE A 273 -0.89 12.43 -14.08
CA PHE A 273 -2.03 13.17 -13.54
C PHE A 273 -1.72 13.72 -12.15
N VAL A 274 -1.76 15.04 -12.00
CA VAL A 274 -1.40 15.75 -10.76
C VAL A 274 -2.62 16.11 -9.95
N GLU A 275 -3.62 16.74 -10.58
CA GLU A 275 -4.80 17.27 -9.90
C GLU A 275 -5.97 17.40 -10.87
N ARG A 276 -7.19 17.19 -10.39
CA ARG A 276 -8.42 17.42 -11.16
C ARG A 276 -8.79 18.91 -11.09
N LEU A 277 -8.89 19.59 -12.24
CA LEU A 277 -9.25 21.01 -12.29
C LEU A 277 -10.75 21.23 -12.23
N ARG A 278 -11.49 20.57 -13.13
CA ARG A 278 -12.94 20.75 -13.28
C ARG A 278 -13.56 19.65 -14.14
N PRO A 279 -14.86 19.35 -13.98
CA PRO A 279 -15.57 18.47 -14.91
C PRO A 279 -15.61 19.05 -16.34
N GLU A 280 -15.89 18.16 -17.30
CA GLU A 280 -16.21 18.58 -18.67
C GLU A 280 -17.52 19.38 -18.71
N ARG A 281 -17.60 20.35 -19.62
CA ARG A 281 -18.82 21.13 -19.83
C ARG A 281 -18.91 21.62 -21.27
N LYS A 282 -20.14 21.82 -21.75
CA LYS A 282 -20.40 22.46 -23.04
C LYS A 282 -20.24 23.97 -22.92
N PHE A 283 -19.82 24.62 -24.00
CA PHE A 283 -19.65 26.07 -24.08
C PHE A 283 -20.62 26.65 -25.11
N ALA A 284 -21.18 27.82 -24.80
CA ALA A 284 -22.13 28.51 -25.67
C ALA A 284 -21.46 29.16 -26.90
N SER A 285 -20.15 29.42 -26.85
CA SER A 285 -19.39 29.98 -27.96
C SER A 285 -17.91 29.55 -27.94
N ILE A 286 -17.22 29.75 -29.06
CA ILE A 286 -15.79 29.51 -29.21
C ILE A 286 -14.98 30.45 -28.29
N GLU A 287 -15.42 31.69 -28.12
CA GLU A 287 -14.79 32.69 -27.25
C GLU A 287 -14.86 32.26 -25.79
N ALA A 288 -16.01 31.75 -25.35
CA ALA A 288 -16.19 31.22 -23.99
C ALA A 288 -15.29 29.99 -23.75
N LEU A 289 -15.15 29.11 -24.74
CA LEU A 289 -14.22 27.97 -24.68
C LEU A 289 -12.77 28.46 -24.56
N LYS A 290 -12.33 29.38 -25.42
CA LYS A 290 -10.97 29.95 -25.38
C LYS A 290 -10.67 30.62 -24.05
N ALA A 291 -11.63 31.38 -23.51
CA ALA A 291 -11.48 32.04 -22.21
C ALA A 291 -11.30 31.01 -21.08
N GLN A 292 -12.06 29.91 -21.09
CA GLN A 292 -11.90 28.86 -20.10
C GLN A 292 -10.56 28.13 -20.24
N ILE A 293 -10.13 27.80 -21.46
CA ILE A 293 -8.81 27.15 -21.66
C ILE A 293 -7.69 28.04 -21.13
N LYS A 294 -7.74 29.36 -21.35
CA LYS A 294 -6.77 30.31 -20.77
C LYS A 294 -6.78 30.27 -19.24
N ASN A 295 -7.95 30.17 -18.62
CA ASN A 295 -8.08 30.04 -17.17
C ASN A 295 -7.50 28.71 -16.67
N ASP A 296 -7.85 27.60 -17.32
CA ASP A 296 -7.35 26.26 -16.99
C ASP A 296 -5.81 26.22 -17.06
N VAL A 297 -5.20 26.83 -18.10
CA VAL A 297 -3.74 26.96 -18.25
C VAL A 297 -3.14 27.82 -17.13
N ALA A 298 -3.75 28.95 -16.80
CA ALA A 298 -3.26 29.82 -15.73
C ALA A 298 -3.31 29.11 -14.36
N GLN A 299 -4.38 28.36 -14.07
CA GLN A 299 -4.51 27.58 -12.85
C GLN A 299 -3.51 26.42 -12.81
N ALA A 300 -3.36 25.68 -13.91
CA ALA A 300 -2.37 24.60 -14.02
C ALA A 300 -0.94 25.10 -13.77
N ARG A 301 -0.57 26.29 -14.28
CA ARG A 301 0.74 26.89 -13.99
C ARG A 301 0.95 27.15 -12.52
N ARG A 302 -0.06 27.68 -11.81
CA ARG A 302 0.04 27.93 -10.36
C ARG A 302 0.20 26.63 -9.58
N ILE A 303 -0.62 25.62 -9.88
CA ILE A 303 -0.57 24.31 -9.22
C ILE A 303 0.80 23.65 -9.45
N LEU A 304 1.28 23.61 -10.69
CA LEU A 304 2.57 22.97 -11.01
C LEU A 304 3.78 23.74 -10.45
N ALA A 305 3.67 25.06 -10.29
CA ALA A 305 4.70 25.85 -9.62
C ALA A 305 4.74 25.56 -8.11
N ALA A 306 3.57 25.49 -7.46
CA ALA A 306 3.47 25.10 -6.05
C ALA A 306 3.98 23.67 -5.85
N GLU A 307 3.60 22.74 -6.73
CA GLU A 307 4.02 21.34 -6.69
C GLU A 307 5.55 21.20 -6.78
N ALA A 308 6.19 21.93 -7.71
CA ALA A 308 7.64 21.92 -7.85
C ALA A 308 8.35 22.52 -6.63
N SER A 309 7.78 23.58 -6.05
CA SER A 309 8.33 24.26 -4.87
C SER A 309 8.20 23.42 -3.60
N ALA A 310 7.14 22.62 -3.51
CA ALA A 310 6.86 21.73 -2.39
C ALA A 310 7.69 20.44 -2.42
N GLY A 311 8.59 20.23 -3.40
CA GLY A 311 9.36 18.98 -3.55
C GLY A 311 8.61 17.84 -4.24
N GLY A 312 7.48 18.15 -4.89
CA GLY A 312 6.70 17.19 -5.68
C GLY A 312 6.02 16.12 -4.84
N ILE A 313 5.85 14.94 -5.45
CA ILE A 313 5.09 13.85 -4.84
C ILE A 313 5.70 13.33 -3.55
N GLU A 314 7.03 13.33 -3.40
CA GLU A 314 7.73 12.79 -2.24
C GLU A 314 7.31 13.49 -0.94
N ASN A 315 7.13 14.81 -0.99
CA ASN A 315 6.66 15.61 0.14
C ASN A 315 5.12 15.65 0.27
N MET A 316 4.38 15.18 -0.74
CA MET A 316 2.92 15.00 -0.66
C MET A 316 2.54 13.68 0.00
N LEU A 317 3.45 12.70 0.03
CA LEU A 317 3.15 11.41 0.63
C LEU A 317 2.84 11.61 2.11
N GLY A 318 1.56 11.55 2.45
CA GLY A 318 1.14 11.51 3.84
C GLY A 318 1.67 10.25 4.53
N PRO A 319 1.70 10.24 5.87
CA PRO A 319 2.13 9.08 6.63
C PRO A 319 1.29 7.87 6.22
N VAL A 320 1.96 6.74 6.00
CA VAL A 320 1.30 5.44 5.92
C VAL A 320 1.61 4.70 7.18
N TYR A 321 0.59 4.06 7.69
CA TYR A 321 0.70 3.29 8.90
C TYR A 321 0.68 1.81 8.51
N THR A 322 1.72 1.11 8.95
CA THR A 322 1.62 -0.31 9.24
C THR A 322 1.15 -0.39 10.69
N PRO A 323 0.13 -1.17 11.04
CA PRO A 323 0.06 -1.70 12.39
C PRO A 323 1.43 -2.37 12.61
N SER A 324 2.30 -1.77 13.43
CA SER A 324 3.70 -2.24 13.50
C SER A 324 3.69 -3.72 13.92
N THR A 325 4.39 -4.57 13.18
CA THR A 325 4.56 -5.99 13.55
C THR A 325 5.54 -6.16 14.70
N ARG A 326 6.27 -5.10 15.08
CA ARG A 326 7.06 -5.06 16.32
C ARG A 326 6.45 -4.04 17.27
N ARG A 327 5.29 -4.38 17.82
CA ARG A 327 4.60 -3.61 18.87
C ARG A 327 5.55 -3.32 20.03
N PHE A 328 6.36 -4.31 20.37
CA PHE A 328 7.40 -4.21 21.37
C PHE A 328 8.52 -5.24 21.10
N GLU A 329 9.64 -5.10 21.78
CA GLU A 329 10.64 -6.14 21.99
C GLU A 329 10.99 -6.22 23.48
N GLU A 330 11.29 -7.41 23.99
CA GLU A 330 11.86 -7.56 25.32
C GLU A 330 13.34 -7.19 25.28
N ILE A 331 13.81 -6.46 26.30
CA ILE A 331 15.20 -6.03 26.42
C ILE A 331 15.80 -6.54 27.74
N ASP A 332 17.11 -6.79 27.74
CA ASP A 332 17.84 -7.21 28.94
C ASP A 332 17.85 -6.07 29.98
N HIS A 333 17.38 -6.35 31.19
CA HIS A 333 17.46 -5.44 32.33
C HIS A 333 18.00 -6.20 33.55
N THR A 334 18.74 -5.51 34.42
CA THR A 334 19.69 -6.12 35.36
C THR A 334 19.09 -6.85 36.56
N ALA A 335 17.76 -6.98 36.65
CA ALA A 335 17.04 -7.78 37.65
C ALA A 335 15.56 -8.02 37.31
N ASP A 336 14.98 -7.16 36.47
CA ASP A 336 13.55 -7.12 36.12
C ASP A 336 13.32 -7.38 34.62
N ARG A 337 12.05 -7.48 34.20
CA ARG A 337 11.71 -7.55 32.76
C ARG A 337 11.43 -6.15 32.24
N ALA A 338 11.99 -5.84 31.08
CA ALA A 338 11.74 -4.58 30.41
C ALA A 338 11.31 -4.83 28.96
N ILE A 339 10.44 -3.94 28.46
CA ILE A 339 10.08 -3.91 27.06
C ILE A 339 10.41 -2.56 26.47
N LYS A 340 10.76 -2.60 25.19
CA LYS A 340 10.85 -1.44 24.34
C LYS A 340 9.69 -1.46 23.37
N VAL A 341 8.85 -0.43 23.41
CA VAL A 341 7.56 -0.32 22.72
C VAL A 341 7.68 0.70 21.59
N TYR A 342 7.01 0.42 20.48
CA TYR A 342 7.03 1.25 19.27
C TYR A 342 5.61 1.63 18.86
N GLY A 343 5.42 2.87 18.37
CA GLY A 343 4.12 3.35 17.90
C GLY A 343 4.28 4.50 16.89
N ALA A 344 3.33 4.69 15.97
CA ALA A 344 3.33 5.89 15.13
C ALA A 344 2.70 7.09 15.85
N THR A 345 1.77 6.83 16.76
CA THR A 345 1.16 7.82 17.64
C THR A 345 1.37 7.48 19.11
N LEU A 346 0.96 8.38 20.02
CA LEU A 346 0.99 8.08 21.46
C LEU A 346 -0.06 7.02 21.83
N GLU A 347 -1.22 7.02 21.17
CA GLU A 347 -2.25 5.98 21.32
C GLU A 347 -1.70 4.59 21.00
N ASP A 348 -0.86 4.49 19.95
CA ASP A 348 -0.16 3.25 19.62
C ASP A 348 0.77 2.81 20.76
N ILE A 349 1.51 3.74 21.40
CA ILE A 349 2.40 3.41 22.53
C ILE A 349 1.58 2.83 23.69
N PHE A 350 0.46 3.44 24.05
CA PHE A 350 -0.39 2.95 25.13
C PHE A 350 -0.98 1.57 24.83
N ALA A 351 -1.48 1.36 23.61
CA ALA A 351 -2.02 0.07 23.18
C ALA A 351 -0.92 -1.02 23.11
N ASN A 352 0.24 -0.70 22.55
CA ASN A 352 1.34 -1.64 22.36
C ASN A 352 2.08 -1.96 23.66
N ALA A 353 2.16 -1.01 24.60
CA ALA A 353 2.69 -1.24 25.93
C ALA A 353 1.83 -2.23 26.72
N ALA A 354 0.50 -2.04 26.68
CA ALA A 354 -0.44 -2.97 27.31
C ALA A 354 -0.35 -4.36 26.67
N TYR A 355 -0.32 -4.42 25.34
CA TYR A 355 -0.13 -5.68 24.63
C TYR A 355 1.18 -6.37 25.04
N GLY A 356 2.30 -5.64 25.07
CA GLY A 356 3.61 -6.18 25.46
C GLY A 356 3.63 -6.70 26.90
N MET A 357 3.04 -5.97 27.83
CA MET A 357 2.89 -6.40 29.23
C MET A 357 2.12 -7.73 29.34
N PHE A 358 0.99 -7.87 28.64
CA PHE A 358 0.22 -9.12 28.66
C PHE A 358 0.93 -10.26 27.91
N SER A 359 1.70 -9.97 26.86
CA SER A 359 2.52 -10.97 26.14
C SER A 359 3.68 -11.51 26.98
N ILE A 360 4.23 -10.72 27.91
CA ILE A 360 5.18 -11.18 28.94
C ILE A 360 4.53 -12.24 29.84
N MET A 361 3.23 -12.08 30.12
CA MET A 361 2.47 -12.92 31.05
C MET A 361 1.92 -14.21 30.41
N ALA A 362 1.53 -14.18 29.13
CA ALA A 362 0.92 -15.32 28.44
C ALA A 362 1.03 -15.25 26.89
N GLU A 363 0.72 -16.37 26.21
CA GLU A 363 0.45 -16.39 24.77
C GLU A 363 -0.93 -15.77 24.50
N LEU A 364 -0.98 -14.55 23.95
CA LEU A 364 -2.24 -13.82 23.80
C LEU A 364 -3.10 -14.34 22.64
N GLU A 365 -2.49 -15.04 21.68
CA GLU A 365 -3.17 -15.68 20.56
C GLU A 365 -4.22 -16.69 21.03
N ASP A 366 -3.95 -17.37 22.16
CA ASP A 366 -4.82 -18.39 22.75
C ASP A 366 -5.98 -17.78 23.56
N VAL A 367 -5.91 -16.50 23.90
CA VAL A 367 -6.94 -15.80 24.66
C VAL A 367 -8.13 -15.50 23.76
N LYS A 368 -9.31 -16.00 24.13
CA LYS A 368 -10.58 -15.70 23.45
C LYS A 368 -11.15 -14.38 23.98
N PRO A 369 -11.41 -13.37 23.11
CA PRO A 369 -11.91 -12.06 23.54
C PRO A 369 -13.44 -12.10 23.80
N GLU A 370 -13.84 -12.71 24.91
CA GLU A 370 -15.25 -12.87 25.32
C GLU A 370 -15.75 -11.75 26.24
N VAL A 371 -14.83 -10.99 26.85
CA VAL A 371 -15.11 -9.87 27.76
C VAL A 371 -14.60 -8.58 27.13
N THR A 372 -15.34 -7.49 27.32
CA THR A 372 -14.96 -6.13 26.90
C THR A 372 -15.13 -5.17 28.07
N ARG A 373 -14.13 -4.31 28.32
CA ARG A 373 -14.19 -3.27 29.35
C ARG A 373 -13.85 -1.90 28.77
N GLU A 374 -14.53 -0.88 29.28
CA GLU A 374 -14.19 0.52 29.06
C GLU A 374 -13.34 0.96 30.25
N VAL A 375 -12.16 1.50 29.99
CA VAL A 375 -11.17 1.87 31.02
C VAL A 375 -10.81 3.34 30.80
N GLU A 376 -10.83 4.11 31.88
CA GLU A 376 -10.47 5.52 31.91
C GLU A 376 -9.48 5.76 33.05
N VAL A 377 -8.30 6.29 32.72
CA VAL A 377 -7.23 6.58 33.68
C VAL A 377 -6.85 8.04 33.55
N ASN A 378 -6.53 8.66 34.70
CA ASN A 378 -6.10 10.05 34.78
C ASN A 378 -4.77 10.14 35.54
N ALA A 379 -3.86 11.00 35.08
CA ALA A 379 -2.56 11.25 35.72
C ALA A 379 -2.09 12.69 35.48
N TYR A 380 -0.95 13.06 36.07
CA TYR A 380 -0.45 14.43 36.04
C TYR A 380 0.28 14.80 34.74
N ASP A 381 0.84 13.82 34.04
CA ASP A 381 1.59 13.95 32.79
C ASP A 381 1.53 12.64 32.00
N ILE A 382 2.00 12.66 30.75
CA ILE A 382 1.91 11.54 29.81
C ILE A 382 2.70 10.30 30.26
N GLU A 383 3.82 10.48 30.96
CA GLU A 383 4.67 9.39 31.43
C GLU A 383 4.01 8.68 32.61
N SER A 384 3.51 9.46 33.57
CA SER A 384 2.69 8.97 34.68
C SER A 384 1.42 8.30 34.17
N LEU A 385 0.77 8.88 33.15
CA LEU A 385 -0.44 8.33 32.54
C LEU A 385 -0.20 6.95 31.94
N LEU A 386 0.97 6.74 31.31
CA LEU A 386 1.35 5.43 30.76
C LEU A 386 1.55 4.39 31.86
N VAL A 387 2.17 4.75 32.98
CA VAL A 387 2.38 3.84 34.12
C VAL A 387 1.06 3.49 34.80
N GLU A 388 0.23 4.49 35.10
CA GLU A 388 -1.09 4.30 35.72
C GLU A 388 -2.02 3.49 34.81
N TRP A 389 -1.96 3.69 33.49
CA TRP A 389 -2.68 2.89 32.50
C TRP A 389 -2.36 1.39 32.62
N LEU A 390 -1.06 1.04 32.67
CA LEU A 390 -0.63 -0.35 32.77
C LEU A 390 -1.00 -0.96 34.14
N ASN A 391 -0.85 -0.19 35.22
CA ASN A 391 -1.20 -0.65 36.57
C ASN A 391 -2.71 -0.85 36.74
N GLU A 392 -3.56 -0.02 36.14
CA GLU A 392 -5.02 -0.21 36.13
C GLU A 392 -5.39 -1.51 35.42
N LEU A 393 -4.75 -1.82 34.29
CA LEU A 393 -4.98 -3.08 33.59
C LEU A 393 -4.51 -4.31 34.38
N LEU A 394 -3.40 -4.20 35.11
CA LEU A 394 -2.94 -5.24 36.03
C LEU A 394 -3.92 -5.42 37.19
N PHE A 395 -4.44 -4.34 37.75
CA PHE A 395 -5.47 -4.40 38.79
C PHE A 395 -6.74 -5.10 38.28
N LEU A 396 -7.21 -4.77 37.07
CA LEU A 396 -8.33 -5.45 36.42
C LEU A 396 -8.03 -6.94 36.17
N HIS A 397 -6.80 -7.27 35.73
CA HIS A 397 -6.38 -8.66 35.56
C HIS A 397 -6.49 -9.45 36.88
N GLU A 398 -5.95 -8.91 37.97
CA GLU A 398 -5.90 -9.60 39.27
C GLU A 398 -7.28 -9.72 39.91
N THR A 399 -8.10 -8.67 39.81
CA THR A 399 -9.44 -8.64 40.44
C THR A 399 -10.45 -9.49 39.68
N GLU A 400 -10.34 -9.55 38.36
CA GLU A 400 -11.33 -10.21 37.51
C GLU A 400 -10.86 -11.58 37.01
N GLY A 401 -9.57 -11.90 37.10
CA GLY A 401 -9.01 -13.14 36.55
C GLY A 401 -9.10 -13.18 35.02
N GLU A 402 -8.77 -12.06 34.37
CA GLU A 402 -8.90 -11.85 32.92
C GLU A 402 -7.57 -11.52 32.27
N LEU A 403 -7.27 -12.11 31.11
CA LEU A 403 -6.17 -11.69 30.25
C LEU A 403 -6.71 -10.87 29.09
N TYR A 404 -6.13 -9.71 28.81
CA TYR A 404 -6.52 -8.85 27.72
C TYR A 404 -5.56 -8.98 26.54
N ARG A 405 -6.10 -8.91 25.32
CA ARG A 405 -5.34 -9.07 24.06
C ARG A 405 -5.55 -7.94 23.06
N ASP A 406 -6.70 -7.27 23.11
CA ASP A 406 -7.02 -6.17 22.20
C ASP A 406 -7.18 -4.88 23.02
N PHE A 407 -6.50 -3.82 22.59
CA PHE A 407 -6.46 -2.52 23.27
C PHE A 407 -6.75 -1.42 22.25
N GLU A 408 -7.94 -0.83 22.35
CA GLU A 408 -8.40 0.25 21.46
C GLU A 408 -8.41 1.56 22.25
N VAL A 409 -7.34 2.34 22.14
CA VAL A 409 -7.25 3.68 22.72
C VAL A 409 -7.97 4.65 21.79
N TYR A 410 -9.12 5.18 22.21
CA TYR A 410 -9.96 6.06 21.38
C TYR A 410 -9.94 7.52 21.84
N HIS A 411 -9.39 7.79 23.03
CA HIS A 411 -9.12 9.15 23.52
C HIS A 411 -7.81 9.16 24.30
N LEU A 412 -6.93 10.08 23.97
CA LEU A 412 -5.70 10.33 24.68
C LEU A 412 -5.37 11.82 24.63
N ASP A 413 -5.14 12.42 25.78
CA ASP A 413 -4.60 13.77 25.91
C ASP A 413 -3.46 13.78 26.95
N GLU A 414 -3.08 14.95 27.46
CA GLU A 414 -1.92 15.12 28.35
C GLU A 414 -2.10 14.45 29.73
N ASN A 415 -3.33 14.22 30.16
CA ASN A 415 -3.66 13.78 31.51
C ASN A 415 -4.75 12.72 31.59
N THR A 416 -5.39 12.34 30.49
CA THR A 416 -6.45 11.33 30.45
C THR A 416 -6.27 10.36 29.27
N VAL A 417 -6.44 9.06 29.55
CA VAL A 417 -6.58 8.02 28.53
C VAL A 417 -7.93 7.32 28.69
N LYS A 418 -8.64 7.11 27.58
CA LYS A 418 -9.83 6.24 27.52
C LYS A 418 -9.65 5.18 26.45
N ALA A 419 -9.91 3.95 26.84
CA ALA A 419 -9.68 2.81 25.99
C ALA A 419 -10.72 1.71 26.19
N ARG A 420 -10.97 0.96 25.12
CA ARG A 420 -11.72 -0.27 25.16
C ARG A 420 -10.76 -1.44 25.12
N VAL A 421 -10.81 -2.31 26.13
CA VAL A 421 -9.96 -3.50 26.21
C VAL A 421 -10.80 -4.76 26.07
N ARG A 422 -10.29 -5.75 25.34
CA ARG A 422 -10.98 -7.04 25.14
C ARG A 422 -10.08 -8.20 25.49
N GLY A 423 -10.67 -9.20 26.12
CA GLY A 423 -9.96 -10.31 26.73
C GLY A 423 -10.88 -11.45 27.12
N GLY A 424 -10.37 -12.42 27.86
CA GLY A 424 -11.13 -13.56 28.35
C GLY A 424 -10.62 -14.02 29.70
N LYS A 425 -11.35 -14.94 30.34
CA LYS A 425 -10.88 -15.56 31.59
C LYS A 425 -9.56 -16.28 31.34
N GLY A 426 -8.58 -16.03 32.20
CA GLY A 426 -7.24 -16.59 32.03
C GLY A 426 -6.30 -16.20 33.17
N HIS A 427 -5.19 -16.93 33.27
CA HIS A 427 -4.13 -16.70 34.25
C HIS A 427 -2.78 -16.67 33.53
N PRO A 428 -1.77 -15.97 34.08
CA PRO A 428 -0.44 -15.93 33.49
C PRO A 428 0.15 -17.33 33.32
N THR A 429 0.69 -17.63 32.14
CA THR A 429 1.32 -18.92 31.80
C THR A 429 2.83 -18.85 31.60
N ARG A 430 3.38 -17.63 31.48
CA ARG A 430 4.81 -17.37 31.25
C ARG A 430 5.48 -16.75 32.47
N ALA A 431 5.15 -15.50 32.81
CA ALA A 431 5.67 -14.80 33.97
C ALA A 431 4.57 -14.06 34.73
N LYS A 432 4.82 -13.78 36.01
CA LYS A 432 3.99 -12.86 36.78
C LYS A 432 4.56 -11.45 36.60
N VAL A 433 3.68 -10.47 36.40
CA VAL A 433 4.00 -9.04 36.43
C VAL A 433 3.16 -8.46 37.57
N LYS A 434 3.80 -7.76 38.52
CA LYS A 434 3.14 -7.16 39.68
C LYS A 434 2.80 -5.70 39.45
N ALA A 435 3.69 -4.95 38.80
CA ALA A 435 3.51 -3.53 38.53
C ALA A 435 4.37 -3.07 37.34
N ALA A 436 3.88 -2.08 36.60
CA ALA A 436 4.70 -1.21 35.77
C ALA A 436 5.36 -0.14 36.66
N THR A 437 6.64 0.13 36.41
CA THR A 437 7.44 1.01 37.26
C THR A 437 7.82 2.30 36.53
N TYR A 438 8.12 3.35 37.31
CA TYR A 438 8.72 4.59 36.83
C TYR A 438 10.24 4.47 36.58
N HIS A 439 10.84 3.32 36.94
CA HIS A 439 12.28 3.11 36.84
C HIS A 439 12.67 2.91 35.38
N ASP A 440 13.67 3.68 34.91
CA ASP A 440 14.13 3.70 33.51
C ASP A 440 13.01 3.89 32.47
N LEU A 441 11.87 4.49 32.88
CA LEU A 441 10.83 4.89 31.96
C LEU A 441 11.36 5.99 31.04
N GLU A 442 11.32 5.74 29.75
CA GLU A 442 11.67 6.72 28.74
C GLU A 442 10.57 6.77 27.69
N LEU A 443 10.06 7.96 27.37
CA LEU A 443 9.16 8.18 26.24
C LEU A 443 9.78 9.18 25.26
N LYS A 444 10.05 8.75 24.04
CA LYS A 444 10.77 9.52 23.01
C LYS A 444 9.90 9.74 21.78
N ASN A 445 9.80 11.00 21.35
CA ASN A 445 9.29 11.34 20.02
C ASN A 445 10.44 11.32 19.01
N LEU A 446 10.36 10.43 18.03
CA LEU A 446 11.39 10.22 17.00
C LEU A 446 11.14 11.06 15.74
N GLY A 447 10.15 11.97 15.76
CA GLY A 447 9.70 12.78 14.62
C GLY A 447 8.88 12.02 13.57
N LYS A 448 9.09 10.70 13.44
CA LYS A 448 8.33 9.78 12.58
C LYS A 448 7.46 8.79 13.35
N GLY A 449 7.42 8.91 14.68
CA GLY A 449 6.73 8.01 15.59
C GLY A 449 7.23 8.19 17.02
N TYR A 450 6.87 7.26 17.87
CA TYR A 450 7.20 7.24 19.29
C TYR A 450 7.88 5.93 19.66
N GLU A 451 8.68 5.99 20.72
CA GLU A 451 9.33 4.86 21.33
C GLU A 451 9.21 5.01 22.85
N ALA A 452 8.95 3.91 23.56
CA ALA A 452 8.96 3.89 25.01
C ALA A 452 9.78 2.71 25.57
N ILE A 453 10.48 2.91 26.69
CA ILE A 453 11.08 1.83 27.49
C ILE A 453 10.30 1.73 28.79
N ILE A 454 9.85 0.53 29.14
CA ILE A 454 9.01 0.28 30.32
C ILE A 454 9.58 -0.92 31.07
N VAL A 455 9.79 -0.75 32.38
CA VAL A 455 10.31 -1.78 33.28
C VAL A 455 9.18 -2.27 34.20
N PHE A 456 9.10 -3.59 34.38
CA PHE A 456 8.10 -4.27 35.19
C PHE A 456 8.72 -4.97 36.40
N ASP A 457 8.12 -4.81 37.59
CA ASP A 457 8.38 -5.67 38.75
C ASP A 457 7.71 -7.03 38.49
N THR A 458 8.50 -8.11 38.45
CA THR A 458 8.02 -9.47 38.13
C THR A 458 7.95 -10.40 39.34
#